data_AF-A0AAE1GAY2-F1
#
_entry.id   AF-A0AAE1GAY2-F1
#
_cell.length_a   1.000
_cell.length_b   1.000
_cell.length_c   1.000
_cell.angle_alpha   90.00
_cell.angle_beta   90.00
_cell.angle_gamma   90.00
#
_symmetry.space_group_name_H-M   'P 1'
#
loop_
_entity.id
_entity.type
_entity.pdbx_description
1 polymer ?
#
loop_
_entity_poly.entity_id
_entity_poly.type
_entity_poly.pdbx_seq_one_letter_code
_entity_poly.pdbx_strand_id
1 'polypeptide(L)'
;MYVTNADDSNGKRLDNGSWSGSIGMVHHGEADFTAAISLDLFRYHVGEVSEIIFIDEYSAAYKRPSVQSDIAGFVKPFTPLVSERPCPI
;
A
#
# COMPACT_ATOMS: atom_id res chain seq x y z
N MET A 1 -22.02 17.65 -16.02
CA MET A 1 -22.54 16.74 -14.98
C MET A 1 -21.44 15.74 -14.68
N TYR A 2 -21.18 15.40 -13.42
CA TYR A 2 -20.22 14.35 -13.06
C TYR A 2 -20.98 13.18 -12.43
N VAL A 3 -20.47 11.96 -12.63
CA VAL A 3 -21.02 10.75 -12.03
C VAL A 3 -19.97 10.23 -11.06
N THR A 4 -20.41 9.79 -9.89
CA THR A 4 -19.55 9.13 -8.91
C THR A 4 -19.80 7.64 -8.97
N ASN A 5 -18.74 6.85 -8.91
CA ASN A 5 -18.87 5.41 -8.80
C ASN A 5 -19.20 5.05 -7.34
N ALA A 6 -20.09 4.07 -7.16
CA ALA A 6 -20.49 3.61 -5.83
C ALA A 6 -19.33 3.02 -5.00
N ASP A 7 -18.30 2.52 -5.69
CA ASP A 7 -17.20 1.77 -5.10
C ASP A 7 -16.01 2.66 -4.67
N ASP A 8 -16.04 3.96 -4.97
CA ASP A 8 -14.95 4.93 -4.73
C ASP A 8 -13.56 4.41 -5.14
N SER A 9 -13.51 3.65 -6.23
CA SER A 9 -12.29 3.02 -6.75
C SER A 9 -12.04 3.32 -8.23
N ASN A 10 -10.76 3.38 -8.61
CA ASN A 10 -10.37 3.53 -10.01
C ASN A 10 -10.71 2.30 -10.88
N GLY A 11 -11.06 1.18 -10.26
CA GLY A 11 -11.43 -0.04 -10.95
C GLY A 11 -10.33 -1.10 -10.98
N LYS A 12 -10.78 -2.34 -10.90
CA LYS A 12 -9.98 -3.56 -11.10
C LYS A 12 -10.65 -4.47 -12.11
N ARG A 13 -9.85 -5.30 -12.77
CA ARG A 13 -10.35 -6.37 -13.60
C ARG A 13 -10.97 -7.45 -12.71
N LEU A 14 -12.18 -7.88 -13.05
CA LEU A 14 -12.92 -8.93 -12.37
C LEU A 14 -12.63 -10.29 -13.02
N ASP A 15 -12.97 -11.38 -12.33
CA ASP A 15 -12.70 -12.74 -12.81
C ASP A 15 -13.41 -13.06 -14.15
N ASN A 16 -14.53 -12.40 -14.42
CA ASN A 16 -15.26 -12.50 -15.68
C ASN A 16 -14.65 -11.64 -16.81
N GLY A 17 -13.51 -10.97 -16.57
CA GLY A 17 -12.81 -10.12 -17.51
C GLY A 17 -13.32 -8.68 -17.62
N SER A 18 -14.46 -8.35 -17.01
CA SER A 18 -15.00 -6.99 -16.97
C SER A 18 -14.24 -6.08 -16.00
N TRP A 19 -14.52 -4.78 -16.04
CA TRP A 19 -13.91 -3.77 -15.16
C TRP A 19 -14.94 -3.19 -14.19
N SER A 20 -14.48 -2.94 -12.97
CA SER A 20 -15.23 -2.23 -11.91
C SER A 20 -14.82 -0.76 -11.82
N GLY A 21 -15.44 -0.01 -10.90
CA GLY A 21 -15.05 1.37 -10.60
C GLY A 21 -15.19 2.32 -11.80
N SER A 22 -14.42 3.41 -11.79
CA SER A 22 -14.49 4.43 -12.84
C SER A 22 -14.09 3.90 -14.23
N ILE A 23 -13.13 2.98 -14.32
CA ILE A 23 -12.78 2.31 -15.60
C ILE A 23 -13.98 1.51 -16.14
N GLY A 24 -14.68 0.77 -15.28
CA GLY A 24 -15.88 0.03 -15.67
C GLY A 24 -16.98 0.92 -16.22
N MET A 25 -17.22 2.06 -15.58
CA MET A 25 -18.23 3.04 -16.04
C MET A 25 -17.92 3.59 -17.43
N VAL A 26 -16.65 3.91 -17.71
CA VAL A 26 -16.24 4.34 -19.05
C VAL A 26 -16.42 3.21 -20.06
N HIS A 27 -15.99 2.00 -19.71
CA HIS A 27 -16.10 0.83 -20.57
C HIS A 27 -17.58 0.44 -20.88
N HIS A 28 -18.50 0.70 -19.95
CA HIS A 28 -19.94 0.44 -20.13
C HIS A 28 -20.71 1.62 -20.74
N GLY A 29 -20.04 2.75 -21.04
CA GLY A 29 -20.68 3.95 -21.60
C GLY A 29 -21.54 4.73 -20.60
N GLU A 30 -21.36 4.51 -19.29
CA GLU A 30 -22.01 5.25 -18.22
C GLU A 30 -21.29 6.58 -17.92
N ALA A 31 -20.03 6.69 -18.33
CA ALA A 31 -19.21 7.91 -18.28
C ALA A 31 -18.41 8.05 -19.58
N ASP A 32 -18.20 9.29 -20.04
CA ASP A 32 -17.43 9.55 -21.27
C ASP A 32 -15.91 9.50 -21.04
N PHE A 33 -15.45 9.81 -19.81
CA PHE A 33 -14.04 9.76 -19.43
C PHE A 33 -13.87 9.63 -17.90
N THR A 34 -12.67 9.25 -17.47
CA THR A 34 -12.24 9.28 -16.06
C THR A 34 -10.91 10.03 -15.94
N ALA A 35 -10.66 10.67 -14.80
CA ALA A 35 -9.42 11.38 -14.53
C ALA A 35 -8.62 10.71 -13.41
N ALA A 36 -7.32 11.04 -13.31
CA ALA A 36 -6.43 10.65 -12.22
C ALA A 36 -6.37 9.13 -11.93
N ILE A 37 -6.25 8.32 -12.98
CA ILE A 37 -6.04 6.87 -12.82
C ILE A 37 -4.55 6.54 -12.84
N SER A 38 -4.12 5.67 -11.92
CA SER A 38 -2.80 5.03 -12.02
C SER A 38 -2.82 4.01 -13.14
N LEU A 39 -1.85 4.11 -14.05
CA LEU A 39 -1.73 3.20 -15.19
C LEU A 39 -0.82 2.02 -14.83
N ASP A 40 -1.33 0.82 -15.10
CA ASP A 40 -0.55 -0.41 -15.14
C ASP A 40 -0.66 -1.01 -16.55
N LEU A 41 0.10 -2.08 -16.82
CA LEU A 41 0.12 -2.73 -18.14
C LEU A 41 -1.27 -3.18 -18.59
N PHE A 42 -2.13 -3.63 -17.67
CA PHE A 42 -3.47 -4.11 -18.02
C PHE A 42 -4.42 -2.95 -18.31
N ARG A 43 -4.38 -1.89 -17.50
CA ARG A 43 -5.20 -0.68 -17.65
C ARG A 43 -4.86 0.09 -18.92
N TYR A 44 -3.60 0.05 -19.36
CA TYR A 44 -3.18 0.66 -20.63
C TYR A 44 -3.88 0.05 -21.86
N HIS A 45 -4.35 -1.20 -21.77
CA HIS A 45 -5.04 -1.87 -22.87
C HIS A 45 -6.58 -1.72 -22.84
N VAL A 46 -7.14 -1.05 -21.83
CA VAL A 46 -8.61 -0.95 -21.66
C VAL A 46 -9.19 0.24 -22.40
N GLY A 47 -8.41 1.31 -22.56
CA GLY A 47 -8.87 2.53 -23.19
C GLY A 47 -7.72 3.37 -23.75
N GLU A 48 -8.07 4.45 -24.43
CA GLU A 48 -7.11 5.40 -24.97
C GLU A 48 -6.68 6.38 -23.87
N VAL A 49 -5.38 6.38 -23.57
CA VAL A 49 -4.77 7.31 -22.62
C VAL A 49 -4.29 8.53 -23.39
N SER A 50 -4.77 9.72 -23.01
CA SER A 50 -4.39 10.97 -23.68
C SER A 50 -2.92 11.35 -23.44
N GLU A 51 -2.51 11.39 -22.17
CA GLU A 51 -1.17 11.82 -21.75
C GLU A 51 -0.84 11.32 -20.34
N ILE A 52 0.43 11.04 -20.08
CA ILE A 52 0.93 10.72 -18.73
C ILE A 52 1.35 12.03 -18.05
N ILE A 53 0.51 12.53 -17.15
CA ILE A 53 0.73 13.81 -16.45
C ILE A 53 1.62 13.69 -15.20
N PHE A 54 1.81 12.47 -14.68
CA PHE A 54 2.59 12.19 -13.48
C PHE A 54 3.20 10.80 -13.55
N ILE A 55 4.48 10.69 -13.21
CA ILE A 55 5.18 9.40 -13.08
C ILE A 55 5.38 9.18 -11.58
N ASP A 56 4.75 8.12 -11.07
CA ASP A 56 4.82 7.76 -9.66
C ASP A 56 6.07 6.91 -9.37
N GLU A 57 6.66 7.09 -8.19
CA GLU A 57 7.80 6.31 -7.70
C GLU A 57 7.47 5.73 -6.33
N TYR A 58 7.56 4.40 -6.21
CA TYR A 58 7.30 3.71 -4.95
C TYR A 58 8.57 3.63 -4.11
N SER A 59 8.49 4.13 -2.87
CA SER A 59 9.54 3.96 -1.87
C SER A 59 8.97 3.47 -0.53
N ALA A 60 9.80 2.77 0.25
CA ALA A 60 9.41 2.32 1.57
C ALA A 60 9.58 3.47 2.58
N ALA A 61 8.47 4.02 3.06
CA ALA A 61 8.47 4.94 4.18
C ALA A 61 8.42 4.18 5.50
N TYR A 62 9.32 4.51 6.43
CA TYR A 62 9.28 3.99 7.80
C TYR A 62 9.55 5.10 8.79
N LYS A 63 8.98 4.96 10.00
CA LYS A 63 9.29 5.87 11.09
C LYS A 63 10.76 5.69 11.47
N ARG A 64 11.57 6.74 11.32
CA ARG A 64 12.97 6.71 11.74
C ARG A 64 13.06 6.28 13.21
N PRO A 65 13.85 5.23 13.54
CA PRO A 65 14.00 4.80 14.91
C PRO A 65 14.69 5.89 15.73
N SER A 66 14.16 6.18 16.91
CA SER A 66 14.85 6.99 17.91
C SER A 66 15.71 6.07 18.76
N VAL A 67 17.02 6.28 18.75
CA VAL A 67 17.94 5.58 19.65
C VAL A 67 17.77 6.18 21.04
N GLN A 68 17.27 5.37 21.99
CA GLN A 68 17.27 5.71 23.41
C GLN A 68 18.40 4.95 24.11
N SER A 69 19.18 5.66 24.93
CA SER A 69 20.21 5.03 25.73
C SER A 69 19.58 4.11 26.78
N ASP A 70 19.99 2.85 26.78
CA ASP A 70 19.60 1.87 27.79
C ASP A 70 20.76 1.68 28.78
N ILE A 71 20.71 2.43 29.88
CA ILE A 71 21.76 2.38 30.93
C ILE A 71 21.84 0.99 31.56
N ALA A 72 20.75 0.22 31.59
CA ALA A 72 20.72 -1.14 32.11
C ALA A 72 21.07 -2.20 31.05
N GLY A 73 21.39 -1.80 29.82
CA GLY A 73 21.67 -2.69 28.70
C GLY A 73 22.83 -3.65 28.96
N PHE A 74 23.77 -3.29 29.84
CA PHE A 74 24.92 -4.12 30.20
C PHE A 74 24.54 -5.39 30.99
N VAL A 75 23.39 -5.43 31.67
CA VAL A 75 22.96 -6.58 32.49
C VAL A 75 22.15 -7.59 31.67
N LYS A 76 21.53 -7.17 30.56
CA LYS A 76 20.65 -8.00 29.72
C LYS A 76 21.20 -9.41 29.38
N PRO A 77 22.49 -9.60 29.01
CA PRO A 77 23.00 -10.94 28.72
C PRO A 77 23.20 -11.83 29.95
N PHE A 78 23.15 -11.28 31.18
CA PHE A 78 23.39 -12.01 32.43
C PHE A 78 22.12 -12.31 33.23
N THR A 79 20.97 -11.77 32.81
CA THR A 79 19.67 -11.98 33.48
C THR A 79 19.29 -13.47 33.70
N PRO A 80 19.60 -14.41 32.78
CA PRO A 80 19.31 -15.84 33.01
C PRO A 80 20.27 -16.55 33.98
N LEU A 81 21.40 -15.93 34.36
CA LEU A 81 22.44 -16.56 35.20
C LEU A 81 22.17 -16.42 36.70
N VAL A 82 21.14 -15.67 37.11
CA VAL A 82 20.63 -15.69 38.49
C VAL A 82 19.58 -16.80 38.61
N SER A 83 19.96 -18.02 38.24
CA SER A 83 19.29 -19.22 38.74
C SER A 83 19.98 -19.59 40.04
N GLU A 84 19.26 -19.38 41.13
CA GLU A 84 19.55 -19.77 42.51
C GLU A 84 20.42 -21.03 42.59
N ARG A 85 21.72 -20.86 42.88
CA ARG A 85 22.49 -21.92 43.53
C ARG A 85 22.90 -21.42 44.91
N PRO A 86 22.35 -21.98 46.00
CA PRO A 86 22.78 -21.59 47.34
C PRO A 86 24.23 -22.05 47.56
N CYS A 87 25.07 -21.17 48.11
CA CYS A 87 26.43 -21.51 48.53
C CYS A 87 26.38 -22.57 49.65
N PRO A 88 27.15 -23.67 49.56
CA PRO A 88 27.36 -24.55 50.69
C PRO A 88 28.39 -23.91 51.64
N ILE A 89 28.01 -23.85 52.92
CA ILE A 89 28.87 -23.49 54.05
C ILE A 89 29.74 -24.70 54.42
#